data_AF-A0A5B0DDD8-F1
#
_entry.id   AF-A0A5B0DDD8-F1
#
_cell.length_a   1.000
_cell.length_b   1.000
_cell.length_c   1.000
_cell.angle_alpha   90.00
_cell.angle_beta   90.00
_cell.angle_gamma   90.00
#
_symmetry.space_group_name_H-M   'P 1'
#
loop_
_entity.id
_entity.type
_entity.pdbx_description
1 polymer ?
#
loop_
_entity_poly.entity_id
_entity_poly.type
_entity_poly.pdbx_seq_one_letter_code
_entity_poly.pdbx_strand_id
1 'polypeptide(L)'
;MTMKKEFQMSTNRVGRLSADVGSLAFRVTQGLYYYERPGIHCIEANNGDGAEFYVYLPVGIESGTFNLGLGGQSPMIIHVTGNSEAELHPGKLELTVGGDAQFSGSFSGIDADGLAVENGSFRLELQAAV
;
A
#
# COMPACT_ATOMS: atom_id res chain seq x y z
N MET A 1 21.91 5.02 -19.94
CA MET A 1 21.38 6.32 -19.47
C MET A 1 20.82 6.08 -18.08
N THR A 2 21.60 6.41 -17.07
CA THR A 2 21.29 6.09 -15.66
C THR A 2 20.25 7.08 -15.18
N MET A 3 18.98 6.67 -15.12
CA MET A 3 17.98 7.44 -14.39
C MET A 3 18.36 7.37 -12.91
N LYS A 4 18.92 8.47 -12.39
CA LYS A 4 18.92 8.72 -10.96
C LYS A 4 17.46 8.64 -10.54
N LYS A 5 17.12 7.64 -9.72
CA LYS A 5 15.96 7.73 -8.83
C LYS A 5 16.15 9.07 -8.10
N GLU A 6 15.49 10.12 -8.57
CA GLU A 6 15.17 11.26 -7.72
C GLU A 6 14.21 10.69 -6.68
N PHE A 7 14.79 9.99 -5.69
CA PHE A 7 14.18 9.82 -4.41
C PHE A 7 14.01 11.25 -3.90
N GLN A 8 12.83 11.84 -4.12
CA GLN A 8 12.29 12.70 -3.07
C GLN A 8 12.50 11.89 -1.78
N MET A 9 13.30 12.42 -0.86
CA MET A 9 13.62 11.73 0.39
C MET A 9 12.31 11.49 1.14
N SER A 10 11.65 10.37 0.87
CA SER A 10 10.51 9.93 1.64
C SER A 10 11.07 9.51 2.98
N THR A 11 10.80 10.33 3.99
CA THR A 11 11.11 9.98 5.37
C THR A 11 10.10 8.97 5.85
N ASN A 12 10.52 8.05 6.73
CA ASN A 12 9.62 7.14 7.40
C ASN A 12 8.42 7.90 8.00
N ARG A 13 7.21 7.45 7.67
CA ARG A 13 5.93 8.02 8.06
C ARG A 13 5.42 7.32 9.30
N VAL A 14 4.75 8.09 10.15
CA VAL A 14 4.02 7.51 11.28
C VAL A 14 2.81 6.76 10.74
N GLY A 15 2.67 5.50 11.11
CA GLY A 15 1.61 4.63 10.64
C GLY A 15 1.93 3.16 10.83
N ARG A 16 1.15 2.32 10.17
CA ARG A 16 1.31 0.86 10.16
C ARG A 16 0.75 0.24 8.90
N LEU A 17 1.32 -0.89 8.50
CA LEU A 17 0.74 -1.81 7.52
C LEU A 17 0.93 -3.25 7.98
N SER A 18 -0.10 -4.07 7.84
CA SER A 18 -0.07 -5.49 8.13
C SER A 18 -0.80 -6.27 7.06
N ALA A 19 -0.38 -7.49 6.78
CA ALA A 19 -1.12 -8.46 5.98
C ALA A 19 -0.64 -9.88 6.31
N ASP A 20 -1.50 -10.88 6.10
CA ASP A 20 -1.12 -12.29 6.14
C ASP A 20 -1.04 -12.80 4.71
N VAL A 21 0.09 -13.38 4.34
CA VAL A 21 0.40 -13.83 2.99
C VAL A 21 0.64 -15.33 3.03
N GLY A 22 -0.39 -16.11 2.71
CA GLY A 22 -0.41 -17.54 3.02
C GLY A 22 -0.17 -17.80 4.52
N SER A 23 0.93 -18.46 4.86
CA SER A 23 1.31 -18.73 6.26
C SER A 23 2.21 -17.67 6.90
N LEU A 24 2.61 -16.63 6.14
CA LEU A 24 3.55 -15.62 6.59
C LEU A 24 2.83 -14.34 7.03
N ALA A 25 3.20 -13.82 8.20
CA ALA A 25 2.69 -12.54 8.69
C ALA A 25 3.63 -11.39 8.31
N PHE A 26 3.13 -10.44 7.52
CA PHE A 26 3.78 -9.16 7.23
C PHE A 26 3.31 -8.10 8.22
N ARG A 27 4.22 -7.43 8.93
CA ARG A 27 3.90 -6.39 9.92
C ARG A 27 4.94 -5.27 9.87
N VAL A 28 4.50 -4.03 9.66
CA VAL A 28 5.36 -2.85 9.56
C VAL A 28 4.78 -1.72 10.40
N THR A 29 5.59 -1.19 11.31
CA THR A 29 5.33 0.06 12.07
C THR A 29 6.46 1.09 11.88
N GLN A 30 7.59 0.65 11.30
CA GLN A 30 8.71 1.46 10.84
C GLN A 30 9.11 0.96 9.46
N GLY A 31 9.37 1.86 8.51
CA GLY A 31 9.54 1.53 7.10
C GLY A 31 8.30 1.79 6.26
N LEU A 32 7.41 2.68 6.73
CA LEU A 32 6.26 3.17 5.96
C LEU A 32 6.67 4.46 5.25
N TYR A 33 6.48 4.54 3.94
CA TYR A 33 6.79 5.73 3.14
C TYR A 33 5.54 6.22 2.44
N TYR A 34 5.49 7.53 2.22
CA TYR A 34 4.42 8.16 1.47
C TYR A 34 5.01 9.17 0.51
N TYR A 35 4.52 9.14 -0.72
CA TYR A 35 4.78 10.19 -1.71
C TYR A 35 3.64 10.23 -2.72
N GLU A 36 3.61 11.32 -3.48
CA GLU A 36 2.65 11.51 -4.55
C GLU A 36 3.36 11.43 -5.89
N ARG A 37 2.74 10.74 -6.85
CA ARG A 37 3.08 10.84 -8.27
C ARG A 37 1.89 11.50 -8.99
N PRO A 38 2.06 12.04 -10.21
CA PRO A 38 0.95 12.66 -10.93
C PRO A 38 -0.28 11.74 -10.98
N GLY A 39 -1.35 12.14 -10.30
CA GLY A 39 -2.62 11.43 -10.25
C GLY A 39 -2.72 10.26 -9.27
N ILE A 40 -1.69 9.97 -8.46
CA ILE A 40 -1.72 8.82 -7.53
C ILE A 40 -0.96 9.08 -6.22
N HIS A 41 -1.59 8.68 -5.11
CA HIS A 41 -0.97 8.58 -3.80
C HIS A 41 -0.32 7.20 -3.66
N CYS A 42 0.93 7.15 -3.22
CA CYS A 42 1.68 5.92 -3.03
C CYS A 42 2.03 5.75 -1.54
N ILE A 43 1.63 4.61 -0.96
CA ILE A 43 2.06 4.18 0.36
C ILE A 43 2.93 2.94 0.17
N GLU A 44 4.16 2.99 0.65
CA GLU A 44 5.08 1.84 0.62
C GLU A 44 5.31 1.35 2.04
N ALA A 45 5.23 0.04 2.27
CA ALA A 45 5.61 -0.58 3.51
C ALA A 45 6.71 -1.62 3.22
N ASN A 46 7.88 -1.43 3.78
CA ASN A 46 9.02 -2.35 3.65
C ASN A 46 9.36 -2.89 5.05
N ASN A 47 9.48 -4.22 5.19
CA ASN A 47 9.77 -4.86 6.47
C ASN A 47 11.26 -5.08 6.76
N GLY A 48 12.16 -4.70 5.86
CA GLY A 48 13.61 -4.88 5.96
C GLY A 48 14.11 -6.27 5.53
N ASP A 49 13.21 -7.23 5.33
CA ASP A 49 13.51 -8.64 5.05
C ASP A 49 13.26 -9.02 3.59
N GLY A 50 13.21 -8.03 2.69
CA GLY A 50 12.98 -8.25 1.26
C GLY A 50 11.51 -8.56 0.92
N ALA A 51 10.58 -8.20 1.80
CA ALA A 51 9.15 -8.16 1.48
C ALA A 51 8.62 -6.72 1.58
N GLU A 52 7.72 -6.37 0.67
CA GLU A 52 7.14 -5.04 0.61
C GLU A 52 5.66 -5.10 0.20
N PHE A 53 4.92 -4.08 0.62
CA PHE A 53 3.59 -3.79 0.12
C PHE A 53 3.54 -2.38 -0.43
N TYR A 54 2.95 -2.22 -1.60
CA TYR A 54 2.63 -0.93 -2.19
C TYR A 54 1.11 -0.78 -2.27
N VAL A 55 0.59 0.29 -1.69
CA VAL A 55 -0.82 0.69 -1.82
C VAL A 55 -0.88 1.95 -2.66
N TYR A 56 -1.53 1.83 -3.81
CA TYR A 56 -1.70 2.89 -4.79
C TYR A 56 -3.15 3.35 -4.80
N LEU A 57 -3.38 4.62 -4.47
CA LEU A 57 -4.70 5.22 -4.37
C LEU A 57 -4.80 6.37 -5.38
N PRO A 58 -5.79 6.39 -6.29
CA PRO A 58 -6.04 7.53 -7.17
C PRO A 58 -6.16 8.86 -6.40
N VAL A 59 -5.63 9.95 -6.96
CA VAL A 59 -5.85 11.28 -6.39
C VAL A 59 -7.33 11.63 -6.47
N GLY A 60 -7.86 12.19 -5.38
CA GLY A 60 -9.29 12.50 -5.26
C GLY A 60 -10.17 11.28 -4.94
N ILE A 61 -9.57 10.13 -4.62
CA ILE A 61 -10.32 9.01 -4.07
C ILE A 61 -11.03 9.41 -2.78
N GLU A 62 -12.25 8.93 -2.61
CA GLU A 62 -13.06 9.14 -1.41
C GLU A 62 -13.14 7.87 -0.56
N SER A 63 -13.62 8.01 0.67
CA SER A 63 -13.92 6.86 1.54
C SER A 63 -14.94 5.94 0.87
N GLY A 64 -14.74 4.63 0.97
CA GLY A 64 -15.63 3.67 0.34
C GLY A 64 -15.08 2.25 0.26
N THR A 65 -15.78 1.42 -0.52
CA THR A 65 -15.39 0.05 -0.82
C THR A 65 -15.08 -0.06 -2.30
N PHE A 66 -13.93 -0.65 -2.62
CA PHE A 66 -13.40 -0.77 -3.97
C PHE A 66 -13.01 -2.22 -4.28
N ASN A 67 -13.19 -2.64 -5.52
CA ASN A 67 -12.60 -3.86 -6.03
C ASN A 67 -11.19 -3.55 -6.54
N LEU A 68 -10.21 -4.39 -6.20
CA LEU A 68 -8.84 -4.28 -6.68
C LEU A 68 -8.73 -4.80 -8.13
N GLY A 69 -7.84 -4.21 -8.93
CA GLY A 69 -7.47 -4.71 -10.26
C GLY A 69 -8.47 -4.49 -11.39
N LEU A 70 -9.45 -3.58 -11.24
CA LEU A 70 -10.46 -3.30 -12.27
C LEU A 70 -10.36 -1.84 -12.77
N GLY A 71 -9.44 -1.56 -13.70
CA GLY A 71 -9.39 -0.31 -14.48
C GLY A 71 -8.50 0.81 -13.92
N GLY A 72 -8.11 1.76 -14.79
CA GLY A 72 -7.09 2.79 -14.52
C GLY A 72 -7.42 3.87 -13.49
N GLN A 73 -8.51 3.72 -12.73
CA GLN A 73 -8.92 4.59 -11.63
C GLN A 73 -9.26 3.78 -10.36
N SER A 74 -9.00 2.48 -10.35
CA SER A 74 -9.21 1.65 -9.16
C SER A 74 -7.97 1.65 -8.28
N PRO A 75 -8.13 1.54 -6.95
CA PRO A 75 -7.03 1.25 -6.06
C PRO A 75 -6.30 -0.03 -6.48
N MET A 76 -4.99 0.00 -6.32
CA MET A 76 -4.13 -1.14 -6.63
C MET A 76 -3.26 -1.44 -5.41
N ILE A 77 -3.12 -2.73 -5.10
CA ILE A 77 -2.22 -3.19 -4.05
C ILE A 77 -1.27 -4.19 -4.69
N ILE A 78 0.01 -3.96 -4.47
CA ILE A 78 1.09 -4.82 -4.96
C ILE A 78 1.82 -5.39 -3.76
N HIS A 79 2.07 -6.69 -3.81
CA HIS A 79 2.90 -7.41 -2.87
C HIS A 79 4.22 -7.78 -3.53
N VAL A 80 5.33 -7.62 -2.81
CA VAL A 80 6.67 -8.03 -3.26
C VAL A 80 7.23 -9.04 -2.28
N THR A 81 7.72 -10.17 -2.82
CA THR A 81 8.49 -11.17 -2.09
C THR A 81 9.71 -11.59 -2.89
N GLY A 82 10.90 -11.31 -2.34
CA GLY A 82 12.16 -11.64 -3.00
C GLY A 82 12.31 -10.90 -4.32
N ASN A 83 12.17 -11.62 -5.44
CA ASN A 83 12.27 -11.05 -6.80
C ASN A 83 10.92 -11.01 -7.53
N SER A 84 9.80 -11.34 -6.86
CA SER A 84 8.46 -11.31 -7.45
C SER A 84 7.71 -10.07 -6.99
N GLU A 85 7.02 -9.41 -7.92
CA GLU A 85 6.09 -8.32 -7.69
C GLU A 85 4.73 -8.74 -8.28
N ALA A 86 3.69 -8.72 -7.46
CA ALA A 86 2.38 -9.23 -7.84
C ALA A 86 1.26 -8.31 -7.38
N GLU A 87 0.41 -7.91 -8.32
CA GLU A 87 -0.83 -7.19 -8.03
C GLU A 87 -1.86 -8.13 -7.40
N LEU A 88 -2.61 -7.63 -6.41
CA LEU A 88 -3.69 -8.37 -5.78
C LEU A 88 -4.97 -8.26 -6.62
N HIS A 89 -5.32 -9.34 -7.31
CA HIS A 89 -6.58 -9.48 -8.03
C HIS A 89 -7.01 -10.96 -8.19
N PRO A 90 -8.29 -11.31 -7.95
CA PRO A 90 -9.36 -10.45 -7.45
C PRO A 90 -9.15 -10.06 -5.98
N GLY A 91 -9.65 -8.90 -5.59
CA GLY A 91 -9.52 -8.40 -4.22
C GLY A 91 -10.43 -7.22 -3.90
N LYS A 92 -10.43 -6.80 -2.64
CA LYS A 92 -11.25 -5.72 -2.10
C LYS A 92 -10.39 -4.79 -1.24
N LEU A 93 -10.71 -3.50 -1.28
CA LEU A 93 -10.22 -2.47 -0.35
C LEU A 93 -11.40 -1.74 0.27
N GLU A 94 -11.45 -1.67 1.60
CA GLU A 94 -12.28 -0.72 2.33
C GLU A 94 -11.38 0.43 2.78
N LEU A 95 -11.70 1.66 2.37
CA LEU A 95 -10.86 2.84 2.58
C LEU A 95 -11.64 3.92 3.34
N THR A 96 -10.94 4.57 4.27
CA THR A 96 -11.32 5.84 4.88
C THR A 96 -10.23 6.87 4.57
N VAL A 97 -10.64 8.01 4.01
CA VAL A 97 -9.77 9.15 3.67
C VAL A 97 -10.03 10.28 4.67
N GLY A 98 -8.96 10.76 5.32
CA GLY A 98 -9.05 11.81 6.34
C GLY A 98 -9.61 11.35 7.69
N GLY A 99 -9.97 12.31 8.55
CA GLY A 99 -10.43 12.07 9.92
C GLY A 99 -9.29 12.18 10.93
N ASP A 100 -9.05 11.09 11.68
CA ASP A 100 -7.97 10.98 12.66
C ASP A 100 -6.65 10.45 12.04
N ALA A 101 -6.66 10.11 10.76
CA ALA A 101 -5.51 9.69 9.96
C ALA A 101 -5.58 10.32 8.56
N GLN A 102 -4.49 10.25 7.79
CA GLN A 102 -4.49 10.68 6.40
C GLN A 102 -5.22 9.66 5.51
N PHE A 103 -4.85 8.39 5.66
CA PHE A 103 -5.53 7.25 5.03
C PHE A 103 -5.58 6.07 5.99
N SER A 104 -6.67 5.33 5.99
CA SER A 104 -6.72 4.02 6.63
C SER A 104 -7.61 3.07 5.84
N GLY A 105 -7.25 1.80 5.79
CA GLY A 105 -8.06 0.81 5.10
C GLY A 105 -7.75 -0.62 5.47
N SER A 106 -8.65 -1.50 5.05
CA SER A 106 -8.52 -2.95 5.12
C SER A 106 -8.58 -3.54 3.72
N PHE A 107 -7.81 -4.59 3.46
CA PHE A 107 -7.75 -5.19 2.15
C PHE A 107 -7.54 -6.70 2.20
N SER A 108 -7.94 -7.35 1.12
CA SER A 108 -7.68 -8.77 0.86
C SER A 108 -7.66 -9.01 -0.64
N GLY A 109 -6.95 -10.02 -1.09
CA GLY A 109 -6.94 -10.42 -2.49
C GLY A 109 -6.10 -11.66 -2.75
N ILE A 110 -5.94 -11.98 -4.02
CA ILE A 110 -5.10 -13.09 -4.47
C ILE A 110 -4.02 -12.51 -5.37
N ASP A 111 -2.77 -12.89 -5.16
CA ASP A 111 -1.68 -12.46 -6.04
C ASP A 111 -1.59 -13.31 -7.32
N ALA A 112 -0.69 -12.95 -8.23
CA ALA A 112 -0.53 -13.63 -9.52
C ALA A 112 -0.12 -15.11 -9.40
N ASP A 113 0.50 -15.51 -8.29
CA ASP A 113 0.93 -16.88 -8.02
C ASP A 113 -0.18 -17.70 -7.33
N GLY A 114 -1.34 -17.10 -7.06
CA GLY A 114 -2.47 -17.73 -6.39
C GLY A 114 -2.38 -17.69 -4.86
N LEU A 115 -1.48 -16.89 -4.30
CA LEU A 115 -1.31 -16.75 -2.86
C LEU A 115 -2.36 -15.79 -2.31
N ALA A 116 -3.11 -16.27 -1.30
CA ALA A 116 -4.08 -15.45 -0.62
C ALA A 116 -3.38 -14.42 0.29
N VAL A 117 -3.78 -13.16 0.13
CA VAL A 117 -3.45 -12.08 1.05
C VAL A 117 -4.70 -11.72 1.84
N GLU A 118 -4.64 -11.94 3.14
CA GLU A 118 -5.75 -11.79 4.09
C GLU A 118 -5.37 -10.84 5.22
N ASN A 119 -6.38 -10.37 5.97
CA ASN A 119 -6.18 -9.48 7.13
C ASN A 119 -5.29 -8.27 6.82
N GLY A 120 -5.32 -7.81 5.57
CA GLY A 120 -4.61 -6.63 5.13
C GLY A 120 -5.18 -5.41 5.83
N SER A 121 -4.32 -4.60 6.43
CA SER A 121 -4.71 -3.32 7.02
C SER A 121 -3.59 -2.32 6.91
N PHE A 122 -3.93 -1.05 6.67
CA PHE A 122 -2.98 0.04 6.73
C PHE A 122 -3.60 1.25 7.39
N ARG A 123 -2.73 2.07 8.00
CA ARG A 123 -3.07 3.38 8.53
C ARG A 123 -1.86 4.28 8.40
N LEU A 124 -2.01 5.37 7.66
CA LEU A 124 -1.03 6.42 7.50
C LEU A 124 -1.50 7.64 8.30
N GLU A 125 -0.74 8.04 9.31
CA GLU A 125 -1.11 9.20 10.13
C GLU A 125 -0.88 10.51 9.37
N LEU A 126 -1.61 11.54 9.80
CA LEU A 126 -1.40 12.91 9.34
C LEU A 126 0.05 13.32 9.58
N GLN A 127 0.66 14.01 8.62
CA GLN A 127 1.94 14.64 8.88
C GLN A 127 1.69 15.80 9.85
N ALA A 128 2.43 15.84 10.96
CA ALA A 128 2.48 17.04 11.76
C ALA A 128 2.99 18.19 10.85
N ALA A 129 2.14 19.19 10.62
CA ALA A 129 2.61 20.45 10.05
C ALA A 129 3.59 21.04 11.08
N VAL A 130 4.85 21.18 10.68
CA VAL A 130 5.88 21.84 11.48
C VAL A 130 5.66 23.34 11.42
#